data_AF-A0A962JJF8-F1
#
_entry.id   AF-A0A962JJF8-F1
#
_cell.length_a   1.000
_cell.length_b   1.000
_cell.length_c   1.000
_cell.angle_alpha   90.00
_cell.angle_beta   90.00
_cell.angle_gamma   90.00
#
_symmetry.space_group_name_H-M   'P 1'
#
loop_
_entity.id
_entity.type
_entity.pdbx_description
1 polymer ?
#
loop_
_entity_poly.entity_id
_entity_poly.type
_entity_poly.pdbx_seq_one_letter_code
_entity_poly.pdbx_strand_id
1 'polypeptide(L)'
;VQRVNVVSALQMLEASQQAVNDGCDIFIASAAVADYRPIRIAEQKIKKQGDNIHIELVKNPDIVATIAQMTPKPFVLGFAAETERVEEYARHKLQTKNLNMIACNDVSRTDIGFQSDDNAMTVFWTNGCQKLDKAPKQQIARQLVALCAQQFLNEYNDEATS
;
A
#
# COMPACT_ATOMS: atom_id res chain seq x y z
N VAL A 1 9.76 6.69 -17.45
CA VAL A 1 9.26 5.70 -16.46
C VAL A 1 10.05 4.42 -16.62
N GLN A 2 10.68 3.94 -15.55
CA GLN A 2 11.24 2.59 -15.49
C GLN A 2 10.16 1.64 -14.99
N ARG A 3 10.02 0.46 -15.60
CA ARG A 3 9.01 -0.54 -15.24
C ARG A 3 9.68 -1.85 -14.90
N VAL A 4 9.36 -2.40 -13.73
CA VAL A 4 9.77 -3.74 -13.30
C VAL A 4 8.51 -4.59 -13.20
N ASN A 5 8.47 -5.70 -13.94
CA ASN A 5 7.35 -6.65 -13.87
C ASN A 5 7.65 -7.71 -12.81
N VAL A 6 6.72 -7.90 -11.89
CA VAL A 6 6.80 -8.92 -10.84
C VAL A 6 5.51 -9.73 -10.84
N VAL A 7 5.58 -10.98 -10.37
CA VAL A 7 4.43 -11.89 -10.32
C VAL A 7 4.07 -12.26 -8.89
N SER A 8 5.07 -12.50 -8.03
CA SER A 8 4.86 -12.90 -6.63
C SER A 8 5.10 -11.76 -5.64
N ALA A 9 4.54 -11.89 -4.44
CA ALA A 9 4.82 -10.97 -3.33
C ALA A 9 6.32 -10.93 -2.97
N LEU A 10 7.03 -12.06 -3.10
CA LEU A 10 8.48 -12.13 -2.86
C LEU A 10 9.27 -11.33 -3.90
N GLN A 11 8.93 -11.48 -5.18
CA GLN A 11 9.54 -10.69 -6.25
C GLN A 11 9.23 -9.20 -6.11
N MET A 12 7.99 -8.87 -5.71
CA MET A 12 7.61 -7.49 -5.44
C MET A 12 8.41 -6.90 -4.27
N LEU A 13 8.64 -7.67 -3.21
CA LEU A 13 9.47 -7.24 -2.09
C LEU A 13 10.90 -6.94 -2.54
N GLU A 14 11.54 -7.89 -3.22
CA GLU A 14 12.91 -7.76 -3.71
C GLU A 14 13.07 -6.54 -4.62
N ALA A 15 12.17 -6.38 -5.60
CA ALA A 15 12.17 -5.23 -6.50
C ALA A 15 11.94 -3.90 -5.77
N SER A 16 11.09 -3.88 -4.74
CA SER A 16 10.83 -2.69 -3.94
C SER A 16 12.06 -2.31 -3.11
N GLN A 17 12.73 -3.28 -2.49
CA GLN A 17 13.95 -3.04 -1.71
C GLN A 17 15.08 -2.53 -2.61
N GLN A 18 15.26 -3.12 -3.79
CA GLN A 18 16.27 -2.66 -4.75
C GLN A 18 16.00 -1.20 -5.16
N ALA A 19 14.76 -0.87 -5.52
CA ALA A 19 14.40 0.49 -5.90
C ALA A 19 14.63 1.52 -4.77
N VAL A 20 14.43 1.13 -3.51
CA VAL A 20 14.74 1.99 -2.36
C VAL A 20 16.25 2.17 -2.20
N ASN A 21 17.04 1.09 -2.32
CA ASN A 21 18.49 1.16 -2.25
C ASN A 21 19.13 2.00 -3.37
N ASP A 22 18.53 2.01 -4.56
CA ASP A 22 18.99 2.79 -5.71
C ASP A 22 18.70 4.30 -5.56
N GLY A 23 17.92 4.70 -4.55
CA GLY A 23 17.55 6.09 -4.28
C GLY A 23 16.07 6.35 -4.52
N CYS A 24 15.27 6.25 -3.46
CA CYS A 24 13.83 6.52 -3.49
C CYS A 24 13.46 7.51 -2.39
N ASP A 25 12.92 8.67 -2.77
CA ASP A 25 12.45 9.67 -1.81
C ASP A 25 11.05 9.35 -1.27
N ILE A 26 10.16 8.89 -2.14
CA ILE A 26 8.75 8.62 -1.83
C ILE A 26 8.34 7.24 -2.35
N PHE A 27 7.90 6.36 -1.44
CA PHE A 27 7.39 5.03 -1.77
C PHE A 27 5.86 4.98 -1.61
N ILE A 28 5.15 4.72 -2.72
CA ILE A 28 3.68 4.64 -2.74
C ILE A 28 3.23 3.18 -2.88
N ALA A 29 2.74 2.60 -1.79
CA ALA A 29 2.32 1.20 -1.72
C ALA A 29 0.85 1.00 -2.13
N SER A 30 0.55 1.15 -3.42
CA SER A 30 -0.82 1.03 -3.95
C SER A 30 -1.22 -0.38 -4.41
N ALA A 31 -0.30 -1.34 -4.39
CA ALA A 31 -0.57 -2.70 -4.88
C ALA A 31 -1.41 -3.51 -3.88
N ALA A 32 -2.39 -4.27 -4.39
CA ALA A 32 -3.12 -5.27 -3.61
C ALA A 32 -2.31 -6.57 -3.54
N VAL A 33 -1.39 -6.65 -2.57
CA VAL A 33 -0.52 -7.80 -2.37
C VAL A 33 -1.27 -8.90 -1.59
N ALA A 34 -1.21 -10.14 -2.07
CA ALA A 34 -1.83 -11.27 -1.37
C ALA A 34 -1.17 -11.53 -0.01
N ASP A 35 -1.96 -11.74 1.04
CA ASP A 35 -1.46 -12.00 2.40
C ASP A 35 -0.78 -13.36 2.55
N TYR A 36 -1.12 -14.33 1.70
CA TYR A 36 -0.62 -15.70 1.75
C TYR A 36 -0.17 -16.17 0.36
N ARG A 37 0.75 -17.15 0.35
CA ARG A 37 1.20 -17.86 -0.86
C ARG A 37 1.17 -19.38 -0.61
N PRO A 38 1.07 -20.21 -1.66
CA PRO A 38 1.28 -21.65 -1.52
C PRO A 38 2.65 -21.96 -0.92
N ILE A 39 2.69 -22.89 0.03
CA ILE A 39 3.96 -23.36 0.62
C ILE A 39 4.80 -24.12 -0.41
N ARG A 40 4.14 -24.82 -1.33
CA ARG A 40 4.74 -25.57 -2.44
C ARG A 40 4.10 -25.14 -3.74
N ILE A 41 4.93 -24.79 -4.71
CA ILE A 41 4.51 -24.46 -6.08
C ILE A 41 4.82 -25.70 -6.93
N ALA A 42 3.79 -26.31 -7.53
CA ALA A 42 3.99 -27.47 -8.39
C ALA A 42 4.60 -27.05 -9.74
N GLU A 43 5.63 -27.75 -10.19
CA GLU A 43 6.29 -27.49 -11.49
C GLU A 43 5.40 -27.83 -12.69
N GLN A 44 4.44 -28.74 -12.49
CA GLN A 44 3.50 -29.19 -13.51
C GLN A 44 2.07 -28.97 -13.03
N LYS A 45 1.16 -28.84 -14.00
CA LYS A 45 -0.28 -28.78 -13.73
C LYS A 45 -0.69 -29.96 -12.85
N ILE A 46 -1.22 -29.66 -11.66
CA ILE A 46 -1.76 -30.67 -10.75
C ILE A 46 -2.90 -31.38 -11.48
N LYS A 47 -2.74 -32.69 -11.72
CA LYS A 47 -3.77 -33.51 -12.36
C LYS A 47 -4.94 -33.67 -11.38
N LYS A 48 -6.16 -33.74 -11.91
CA LYS A 48 -7.34 -34.07 -11.10
C LYS A 48 -7.09 -35.42 -10.43
N GLN A 49 -7.11 -35.46 -9.11
CA GLN A 49 -6.99 -36.67 -8.31
C GLN A 49 -8.02 -36.60 -7.18
N GLY A 50 -8.93 -37.57 -7.15
CA GLY A 50 -10.03 -37.62 -6.19
C GLY A 50 -11.00 -36.44 -6.29
N ASP A 51 -11.89 -36.36 -5.31
CA ASP A 51 -12.95 -35.35 -5.27
C ASP A 51 -12.53 -34.05 -4.56
N ASN A 52 -11.41 -34.06 -3.82
CA ASN A 52 -10.96 -32.95 -2.99
C ASN A 52 -9.52 -32.52 -3.31
N ILE A 53 -9.26 -31.21 -3.28
CA ILE A 53 -7.92 -30.61 -3.37
C ILE A 53 -7.59 -29.89 -2.07
N HIS A 54 -6.34 -30.00 -1.62
CA HIS A 54 -5.83 -29.28 -0.47
C HIS A 54 -4.66 -28.40 -0.92
N ILE A 55 -4.69 -27.11 -0.58
CA ILE A 55 -3.60 -26.16 -0.82
C ILE A 55 -3.15 -25.61 0.53
N GLU A 56 -1.92 -25.94 0.90
CA GLU A 56 -1.31 -25.40 2.11
C GLU A 56 -0.69 -24.03 1.80
N LEU A 57 -1.00 -23.04 2.64
CA LEU A 57 -0.62 -21.65 2.47
C LEU A 57 0.27 -21.18 3.62
N VAL A 58 1.22 -20.31 3.30
CA VAL A 58 2.09 -19.61 4.26
C VAL A 58 1.99 -18.10 4.06
N LYS A 59 2.10 -17.34 5.15
CA LYS A 59 2.00 -15.87 5.11
C LYS A 59 3.12 -15.27 4.24
N ASN A 60 2.78 -14.25 3.45
CA ASN A 60 3.73 -13.41 2.73
C ASN A 60 4.40 -12.39 3.65
N PRO A 61 5.62 -11.93 3.29
CA PRO A 61 6.21 -10.80 3.99
C PRO A 61 5.36 -9.54 3.79
N ASP A 62 5.30 -8.69 4.81
CA ASP A 62 4.66 -7.39 4.72
C ASP A 62 5.63 -6.41 4.05
N ILE A 63 5.43 -6.20 2.75
CA ILE A 63 6.30 -5.36 1.92
C ILE A 63 6.37 -3.94 2.47
N VAL A 64 5.21 -3.36 2.78
CA VAL A 64 5.13 -1.96 3.21
C VAL A 64 5.83 -1.76 4.55
N ALA A 65 5.58 -2.67 5.51
CA ALA A 65 6.26 -2.61 6.80
C ALA A 65 7.78 -2.83 6.67
N THR A 66 8.21 -3.69 5.74
CA THR A 66 9.63 -3.94 5.48
C THR A 66 10.31 -2.70 4.92
N ILE A 67 9.72 -2.04 3.91
CA ILE A 67 10.25 -0.79 3.35
C ILE A 67 10.29 0.32 4.40
N ALA A 68 9.24 0.44 5.22
CA ALA A 68 9.16 1.44 6.28
C ALA A 68 10.16 1.25 7.43
N GLN A 69 10.89 0.12 7.47
CA GLN A 69 11.95 -0.17 8.43
C GLN A 69 13.37 -0.07 7.83
N MET A 70 13.49 0.21 6.53
CA MET A 70 14.79 0.36 5.88
C MET A 70 15.54 1.61 6.34
N THR A 71 16.84 1.64 6.12
CA THR A 71 17.70 2.82 6.38
C THR A 71 18.63 3.04 5.18
N PRO A 72 18.56 4.20 4.51
CA PRO A 72 17.61 5.29 4.74
C PRO A 72 16.16 4.86 4.44
N LYS A 73 15.22 5.34 5.24
CA LYS A 73 13.78 5.09 5.07
C LYS A 73 13.22 6.10 4.07
N PRO A 74 12.51 5.68 3.00
CA PRO A 74 11.78 6.62 2.15
C PRO A 74 10.53 7.15 2.86
N PHE A 75 9.94 8.23 2.36
CA PHE A 75 8.61 8.65 2.78
C PHE A 75 7.56 7.65 2.28
N VAL A 76 6.90 6.94 3.19
CA VAL A 76 6.00 5.82 2.83
C VAL A 76 4.53 6.24 2.89
N LEU A 77 3.86 6.18 1.73
CA LEU A 77 2.40 6.28 1.60
C LEU A 77 1.81 4.88 1.41
N GLY A 78 1.05 4.39 2.40
CA GLY A 78 0.27 3.15 2.32
C GLY A 78 -1.16 3.36 1.82
N PHE A 79 -1.81 2.27 1.44
CA PHE A 79 -3.25 2.23 1.18
C PHE A 79 -3.96 1.23 2.09
N ALA A 80 -5.19 1.55 2.46
CA ALA A 80 -6.10 0.63 3.12
C ALA A 80 -7.51 0.76 2.54
N ALA A 81 -8.24 -0.35 2.59
CA ALA A 81 -9.67 -0.40 2.33
C ALA A 81 -10.34 -0.85 3.64
N GLU A 82 -11.27 -0.05 4.15
CA GLU A 82 -11.99 -0.32 5.39
C GLU A 82 -13.50 -0.25 5.15
N THR A 83 -14.26 -1.04 5.90
CA THR A 83 -15.73 -1.04 5.87
C THR A 83 -16.34 -0.34 7.07
N GLU A 84 -15.60 -0.21 8.18
CA GLU A 84 -16.04 0.41 9.42
C GLU A 84 -14.85 1.01 10.17
N ARG A 85 -15.12 1.91 11.12
CA ARG A 85 -14.10 2.51 12.03
C ARG A 85 -12.83 2.97 11.29
N VAL A 86 -13.02 3.59 10.12
CA VAL A 86 -11.95 3.90 9.15
C VAL A 86 -10.77 4.62 9.79
N GLU A 87 -11.02 5.67 10.56
CA GLU A 87 -9.95 6.46 11.20
C GLU A 87 -9.13 5.65 12.21
N GLU A 88 -9.79 4.86 13.05
CA GLU A 88 -9.09 4.07 14.07
C GLU A 88 -8.17 3.04 13.44
N TYR A 89 -8.66 2.27 12.46
CA TYR A 89 -7.84 1.29 11.76
C TYR A 89 -6.75 1.94 10.93
N ALA A 90 -7.03 3.07 10.30
CA ALA A 90 -6.03 3.86 9.57
C ALA A 90 -4.88 4.27 10.49
N ARG A 91 -5.17 4.88 11.64
CA ARG A 91 -4.17 5.32 12.60
C ARG A 91 -3.38 4.15 13.19
N HIS A 92 -4.04 3.05 13.51
CA HIS A 92 -3.38 1.85 13.99
C HIS A 92 -2.40 1.29 12.93
N LYS A 93 -2.81 1.20 11.65
CA LYS A 93 -1.94 0.75 10.56
C LYS A 93 -0.78 1.71 10.30
N LEU A 94 -1.04 3.02 10.34
CA LEU A 94 -0.02 4.06 10.21
C LEU A 94 1.10 3.86 11.23
N GLN A 95 0.73 3.69 12.51
CA GLN A 95 1.69 3.47 13.61
C GLN A 95 2.39 2.11 13.51
N THR A 96 1.63 1.02 13.43
CA THR A 96 2.20 -0.35 13.48
C THR A 96 3.10 -0.68 12.30
N LYS A 97 2.85 -0.07 11.13
CA LYS A 97 3.69 -0.24 9.94
C LYS A 97 4.72 0.88 9.74
N ASN A 98 4.82 1.82 10.69
CA ASN A 98 5.75 2.96 10.62
C ASN A 98 5.60 3.81 9.34
N LEU A 99 4.37 4.08 8.90
CA LEU A 99 4.10 4.83 7.66
C LEU A 99 4.10 6.34 7.93
N ASN A 100 4.48 7.12 6.93
CA ASN A 100 4.33 8.58 6.98
C ASN A 100 2.89 8.99 6.68
N MET A 101 2.26 8.29 5.73
CA MET A 101 0.88 8.52 5.32
C MET A 101 0.13 7.23 5.01
N ILE A 102 -1.20 7.24 5.18
CA ILE A 102 -2.09 6.17 4.74
C ILE A 102 -3.36 6.73 4.09
N ALA A 103 -3.64 6.30 2.86
CA ALA A 103 -4.87 6.62 2.14
C ALA A 103 -5.92 5.52 2.35
N CYS A 104 -7.06 5.87 2.91
CA CYS A 104 -8.11 4.93 3.27
C CYS A 104 -9.36 5.13 2.43
N ASN A 105 -9.74 4.11 1.68
CA ASN A 105 -11.02 4.08 0.97
C ASN A 105 -12.07 3.44 1.88
N ASP A 106 -13.23 4.10 2.00
CA ASP A 106 -14.42 3.47 2.56
C ASP A 106 -15.10 2.62 1.47
N VAL A 107 -14.92 1.31 1.55
CA VAL A 107 -15.43 0.35 0.56
C VAL A 107 -16.80 -0.22 0.95
N SER A 108 -17.43 0.29 2.02
CA SER A 108 -18.82 -0.04 2.34
C SER A 108 -19.82 0.59 1.36
N ARG A 109 -19.38 1.64 0.65
CA ARG A 109 -20.19 2.37 -0.33
C ARG A 109 -20.18 1.68 -1.68
N THR A 110 -21.36 1.40 -2.21
CA THR A 110 -21.54 0.76 -3.53
C THR A 110 -21.41 1.75 -4.70
N ASP A 111 -21.39 3.07 -4.44
CA ASP A 111 -21.36 4.11 -5.47
C ASP A 111 -19.96 4.64 -5.81
N ILE A 112 -18.92 4.15 -5.12
CA ILE A 112 -17.50 4.56 -5.27
C ILE A 112 -16.56 3.35 -5.13
N GLY A 113 -15.34 3.44 -5.67
CA GLY A 113 -14.27 2.47 -5.38
C GLY A 113 -13.89 1.55 -6.55
N PHE A 114 -13.70 0.25 -6.28
CA PHE A 114 -13.03 -0.67 -7.23
C PHE A 114 -13.79 -0.85 -8.56
N GLN A 115 -15.12 -0.81 -8.54
CA GLN A 115 -15.98 -1.02 -9.71
C GLN A 115 -16.62 0.29 -10.25
N SER A 116 -16.19 1.46 -9.77
CA SER A 116 -16.68 2.78 -10.19
C SER A 116 -15.56 3.60 -10.82
N ASP A 117 -15.87 4.54 -11.71
CA ASP A 117 -14.89 5.52 -12.22
C ASP A 117 -14.55 6.60 -11.19
N ASP A 118 -15.38 6.74 -10.16
CA ASP A 118 -15.22 7.66 -9.05
C ASP A 118 -14.61 6.99 -7.83
N ASN A 119 -13.90 7.78 -7.03
CA ASN A 119 -13.40 7.37 -5.73
C ASN A 119 -13.53 8.50 -4.71
N ALA A 120 -13.47 8.15 -3.43
CA ALA A 120 -13.32 9.07 -2.31
C ALA A 120 -12.44 8.39 -1.26
N MET A 121 -11.64 9.17 -0.54
CA MET A 121 -10.75 8.61 0.49
C MET A 121 -10.48 9.63 1.58
N THR A 122 -10.16 9.14 2.77
CA THR A 122 -9.57 9.97 3.81
C THR A 122 -8.11 9.58 3.96
N VAL A 123 -7.23 10.56 3.91
CA VAL A 123 -5.79 10.39 4.01
C VAL A 123 -5.36 10.81 5.40
N PHE A 124 -4.63 9.95 6.11
CA PHE A 124 -4.17 10.17 7.48
C PHE A 124 -2.65 10.23 7.52
N TRP A 125 -2.11 11.07 8.40
CA TRP A 125 -0.71 11.15 8.79
C TRP A 125 -0.62 11.39 10.30
N THR A 126 0.60 11.40 10.87
CA THR A 126 0.83 11.39 12.33
C THR A 126 -0.02 12.43 13.07
N ASN A 127 -0.08 13.66 12.56
CA ASN A 127 -0.70 14.80 13.24
C ASN A 127 -1.94 15.37 12.51
N GLY A 128 -2.51 14.63 11.56
CA GLY A 128 -3.66 15.16 10.81
C GLY A 128 -4.32 14.18 9.86
N CYS A 129 -5.38 14.66 9.23
CA CYS A 129 -6.05 13.96 8.15
C CYS A 129 -6.66 14.96 7.16
N GLN A 130 -6.90 14.49 5.94
CA GLN A 130 -7.60 15.24 4.92
C GLN A 130 -8.55 14.32 4.17
N LYS A 131 -9.80 14.75 4.04
CA LYS A 131 -10.80 14.07 3.22
C LYS A 131 -10.67 14.53 1.77
N LEU A 132 -10.61 13.57 0.85
CA LEU A 132 -10.74 13.77 -0.58
C LEU A 132 -12.16 13.35 -0.99
N ASP A 133 -13.01 14.34 -1.24
CA ASP A 133 -14.41 14.12 -1.62
C ASP A 133 -14.54 13.39 -2.96
N LYS A 134 -15.70 12.77 -3.18
CA LYS A 134 -15.99 11.97 -4.37
C LYS A 134 -15.66 12.73 -5.66
N ALA A 135 -14.76 12.16 -6.45
CA ALA A 135 -14.36 12.68 -7.74
C ALA A 135 -13.86 11.54 -8.63
N PRO A 136 -13.66 11.78 -9.95
CA PRO A 136 -13.06 10.78 -10.83
C PRO A 136 -11.70 10.33 -10.31
N LYS A 137 -11.37 9.04 -10.47
CA LYS A 137 -10.12 8.43 -9.99
C LYS A 137 -8.87 9.22 -10.35
N GLN A 138 -8.82 9.80 -11.55
CA GLN A 138 -7.70 10.64 -11.99
C GLN A 138 -7.56 11.92 -11.16
N GLN A 139 -8.67 12.54 -10.77
CA GLN A 139 -8.67 13.73 -9.94
C GLN A 139 -8.25 13.40 -8.50
N ILE A 140 -8.76 12.29 -7.94
CA ILE A 140 -8.36 11.79 -6.63
C ILE A 140 -6.85 11.49 -6.61
N ALA A 141 -6.32 10.84 -7.65
CA ALA A 141 -4.89 10.57 -7.77
C ALA A 141 -4.05 11.86 -7.77
N ARG A 142 -4.47 12.89 -8.52
CA ARG A 142 -3.78 14.21 -8.52
C ARG A 142 -3.80 14.87 -7.15
N GLN A 143 -4.95 14.86 -6.48
CA GLN A 143 -5.10 15.41 -5.13
C GLN A 143 -4.22 14.67 -4.13
N LEU A 144 -4.20 13.33 -4.19
CA LEU A 144 -3.39 12.50 -3.30
C LEU A 144 -1.88 12.73 -3.51
N VAL A 145 -1.42 12.80 -4.76
CA VAL A 145 0.00 13.07 -5.06
C VAL A 145 0.40 14.47 -4.60
N ALA A 146 -0.45 15.49 -4.81
CA ALA A 146 -0.19 16.84 -4.33
C ALA A 146 -0.08 16.90 -2.79
N LEU A 147 -1.01 16.24 -2.09
CA LEU A 147 -0.97 16.15 -0.63
C LEU A 147 0.26 15.38 -0.13
N CYS A 148 0.62 14.27 -0.78
CA CYS A 148 1.82 13.50 -0.46
C CYS A 148 3.09 14.33 -0.61
N ALA A 149 3.22 15.10 -1.70
CA ALA A 149 4.36 15.98 -1.92
C ALA A 149 4.43 17.10 -0.86
N GLN A 150 3.29 17.68 -0.47
CA GLN A 150 3.24 18.68 0.58
C GLN A 150 3.72 18.12 1.93
N GLN A 151 3.24 16.95 2.33
CA GLN A 151 3.65 16.34 3.62
C GLN A 151 5.12 15.91 3.60
N PHE A 152 5.60 15.37 2.48
CA PHE A 152 7.02 15.05 2.30
C PHE A 152 7.91 16.29 2.50
N LEU A 153 7.56 17.43 1.90
CA LEU A 153 8.34 18.67 2.07
C LEU A 153 8.26 19.23 3.49
N ASN A 154 7.12 19.09 4.17
CA ASN A 154 7.00 19.53 5.57
C ASN A 154 7.95 18.74 6.47
N GLU A 155 7.94 17.40 6.37
CA GLU A 155 8.80 16.53 7.18
C GLU A 155 10.29 16.77 6.87
N TYR A 156 10.64 16.95 5.59
CA TYR A 156 12.00 17.30 5.19
C TYR A 156 12.49 18.62 5.79
N ASN A 157 11.64 19.65 5.84
CA ASN A 157 11.99 20.94 6.42
C ASN A 157 12.11 20.87 7.96
N ASP A 158 11.29 20.05 8.62
CA ASP A 158 11.36 19.83 10.07
C ASP A 158 12.66 19.10 10.45
N GLU A 159 13.09 18.11 9.65
CA GLU A 159 14.38 17.43 9.84
C GLU A 159 15.59 18.35 9.57
N ALA A 160 15.51 19.24 8.57
CA ALA A 160 16.59 20.17 8.26
C ALA A 160 16.76 21.29 9.31
N THR A 161 15.77 21.50 10.17
CA THR A 161 15.77 22.53 11.22
C THR A 161 15.96 21.98 12.64
N SER A 162 16.03 20.66 12.81
CA SER A 162 16.28 19.95 14.07
C SER A 162 17.75 19.55 14.24
#